data_AF-B4DA94-F1
#
_entry.id   AF-B4DA94-F1
#
_cell.length_a   1.000
_cell.length_b   1.000
_cell.length_c   1.000
_cell.angle_alpha   90.00
_cell.angle_beta   90.00
_cell.angle_gamma   90.00
#
_symmetry.space_group_name_H-M   'P 1'
#
loop_
_entity.id
_entity.type
_entity.pdbx_description
1 polymer ?
#
loop_
_entity_poly.entity_id
_entity_poly.type
_entity_poly.pdbx_seq_one_letter_code
_entity_poly.pdbx_strand_id
1 'polypeptide(L)'
;MGELLGCYLAMNRTEGNAARLLESWFGARVAPANVWIGTTVEDQARADERIPQLLQIPAKVRFLSCEPLLGAVDLSECFSLWEYCGGCGEQFDFVEGRPDECPSCKRKWCMCVGYGEGARRMHFDADGRIEVCDGAPIHWVICGGESGPNARPMHPDWARSLRDQCAAAGVPFLFKQWGEWRPTFALHDFIDDDGEDFARGDFTGYERVGKKTAGRLLDGKEHNAFPV
;
A
#
# COMPACT_ATOMS: atom_id res chain seq x y z
N MET A 1 -7.09 16.70 -24.00
CA MET A 1 -6.31 16.95 -22.77
C MET A 1 -6.08 15.57 -22.17
N GLY A 2 -4.83 15.11 -22.19
CA GLY A 2 -4.48 13.70 -22.45
C GLY A 2 -4.79 12.69 -21.35
N GLU A 3 -5.42 11.59 -21.75
CA GLU A 3 -5.56 10.36 -20.98
C GLU A 3 -4.20 9.64 -20.89
N LEU A 4 -3.65 9.53 -19.68
CA LEU A 4 -2.56 8.60 -19.41
C LEU A 4 -3.17 7.20 -19.21
N LEU A 5 -3.16 6.40 -20.28
CA LEU A 5 -3.45 4.96 -20.26
C LEU A 5 -2.31 4.20 -19.55
N GLY A 6 -2.29 4.24 -18.22
CA GLY A 6 -1.54 3.28 -17.43
C GLY A 6 -2.36 1.99 -17.31
N CYS A 7 -1.86 0.89 -17.87
CA CYS A 7 -2.45 -0.43 -17.60
C CYS A 7 -2.02 -0.85 -16.18
N TYR A 8 -2.97 -1.00 -15.26
CA TYR A 8 -2.72 -1.55 -13.93
C TYR A 8 -2.97 -3.06 -13.92
N LEU A 9 -2.09 -3.81 -13.26
CA LEU A 9 -2.26 -5.24 -13.05
C LEU A 9 -2.33 -5.50 -11.55
N ALA A 10 -3.50 -5.94 -11.07
CA ALA A 10 -3.70 -6.34 -9.69
C ALA A 10 -3.57 -7.87 -9.59
N MET A 11 -2.64 -8.35 -8.76
CA MET A 11 -2.45 -9.77 -8.50
C MET A 11 -3.42 -10.26 -7.42
N ASN A 12 -4.15 -11.33 -7.69
CA ASN A 12 -5.11 -11.96 -6.75
C ASN A 12 -4.77 -13.42 -6.39
N ARG A 13 -3.65 -13.98 -6.88
CA ARG A 13 -3.22 -15.36 -6.58
C ARG A 13 -1.80 -15.40 -6.04
N THR A 14 -1.62 -16.23 -5.02
CA THR A 14 -0.41 -16.44 -4.20
C THR A 14 0.50 -17.54 -4.72
N GLU A 15 0.42 -17.90 -6.00
CA GLU A 15 1.19 -19.02 -6.54
C GLU A 15 2.23 -18.54 -7.55
N GLY A 16 3.47 -18.40 -7.06
CA GLY A 16 4.66 -18.38 -7.89
C GLY A 16 5.53 -17.14 -7.74
N ASN A 17 6.83 -17.38 -7.78
CA ASN A 17 7.88 -16.37 -7.81
C ASN A 17 7.51 -15.23 -8.78
N ALA A 18 7.39 -14.02 -8.23
CA ALA A 18 6.99 -12.80 -8.91
C ALA A 18 7.76 -12.55 -10.23
N ALA A 19 9.04 -12.93 -10.28
CA ALA A 19 9.85 -12.85 -11.49
C ALA A 19 9.40 -13.82 -12.60
N ARG A 20 8.90 -15.02 -12.26
CA ARG A 20 8.37 -15.98 -13.23
C ARG A 20 7.04 -15.51 -13.83
N LEU A 21 6.21 -14.83 -13.03
CA LEU A 21 4.99 -14.19 -13.51
C LEU A 21 5.31 -13.08 -14.51
N LEU A 22 6.25 -12.18 -14.18
CA LEU A 22 6.72 -11.15 -15.13
C LEU A 22 7.31 -11.75 -16.41
N GLU A 23 8.14 -12.79 -16.32
CA GLU A 23 8.69 -13.47 -17.51
C GLU A 23 7.57 -14.06 -18.37
N SER A 24 6.56 -14.68 -17.76
CA SER A 24 5.43 -15.24 -18.50
C SER A 24 4.54 -14.19 -19.17
N TRP A 25 4.38 -13.02 -18.55
CA TRP A 25 3.46 -11.98 -19.01
C TRP A 25 4.10 -11.03 -20.01
N PHE A 26 5.38 -10.71 -19.80
CA PHE A 26 6.08 -9.66 -20.54
C PHE A 26 7.36 -10.15 -21.23
N GLY A 27 7.76 -11.40 -21.06
CA GLY A 27 9.05 -11.90 -21.57
C GLY A 27 10.26 -11.25 -20.89
N ALA A 28 10.05 -10.60 -19.75
CA ALA A 28 11.05 -9.80 -19.06
C ALA A 28 11.00 -10.03 -17.56
N ARG A 29 12.13 -9.83 -16.88
CA ARG A 29 12.23 -9.91 -15.41
C ARG A 29 11.83 -8.63 -14.69
N VAL A 30 11.47 -7.59 -15.45
CA VAL A 30 11.11 -6.26 -14.96
C VAL A 30 9.79 -5.83 -15.61
N ALA A 31 8.88 -5.26 -14.83
CA ALA A 31 7.65 -4.72 -15.38
C ALA A 31 7.96 -3.55 -16.34
N PRO A 32 7.30 -3.48 -17.51
CA PRO A 32 7.45 -2.35 -18.42
C PRO A 32 7.17 -1.02 -17.71
N ALA A 33 7.90 0.04 -18.06
CA ALA A 33 7.84 1.32 -17.35
C ALA A 33 6.45 2.00 -17.34
N ASN A 34 5.58 1.62 -18.29
CA ASN A 34 4.19 2.09 -18.43
C ASN A 34 3.16 1.14 -17.78
N VAL A 35 3.61 0.13 -17.02
CA VAL A 35 2.76 -0.82 -16.30
C VAL A 35 2.93 -0.60 -14.81
N TRP A 36 1.82 -0.43 -14.11
CA TRP A 36 1.79 -0.35 -12.65
C TRP A 36 1.38 -1.70 -12.09
N ILE A 37 2.14 -2.20 -11.11
CA ILE A 37 1.88 -3.51 -10.49
C ILE A 37 1.29 -3.29 -9.11
N GLY A 38 0.28 -4.05 -8.76
CA GLY A 38 -0.29 -3.97 -7.42
C GLY A 38 -0.88 -5.28 -6.95
N THR A 39 -1.30 -5.26 -5.69
CA THR A 39 -1.99 -6.39 -5.06
C THR A 39 -3.16 -5.87 -4.25
N THR A 40 -4.16 -6.73 -4.04
CA THR A 40 -5.29 -6.44 -3.17
C THR A 40 -4.92 -6.74 -1.73
N VAL A 41 -5.30 -5.85 -0.80
CA VAL A 41 -5.06 -5.98 0.65
C VAL A 41 -6.36 -5.68 1.39
N GLU A 42 -7.15 -6.71 1.65
CA GLU A 42 -8.46 -6.58 2.28
C GLU A 42 -8.36 -6.40 3.81
N ASP A 43 -7.33 -6.96 4.44
CA ASP A 43 -7.06 -6.88 5.88
C ASP A 43 -5.56 -7.13 6.16
N GLN A 44 -5.13 -6.99 7.42
CA GLN A 44 -3.73 -7.16 7.81
C GLN A 44 -3.16 -8.53 7.39
N ALA A 45 -3.92 -9.62 7.52
CA ALA A 45 -3.42 -10.94 7.15
C ALA A 45 -3.07 -11.03 5.66
N ARG A 46 -3.83 -10.37 4.78
CA ARG A 46 -3.49 -10.28 3.35
C ARG A 46 -2.37 -9.29 3.08
N ALA A 47 -2.23 -8.25 3.90
CA ALA A 47 -1.10 -7.33 3.85
C ALA A 47 0.21 -8.11 4.08
N ASP A 48 0.29 -8.83 5.20
CA ASP A 48 1.46 -9.61 5.62
C ASP A 48 1.81 -10.70 4.60
N GLU A 49 0.81 -11.33 4.00
CA GLU A 49 1.02 -12.37 2.97
C GLU A 49 1.50 -11.78 1.64
N ARG A 50 0.86 -10.70 1.15
CA ARG A 50 0.95 -10.28 -0.26
C ARG A 50 1.90 -9.13 -0.49
N ILE A 51 2.06 -8.23 0.47
CA ILE A 51 2.97 -7.09 0.33
C ILE A 51 4.40 -7.58 0.11
N PRO A 52 4.97 -8.51 0.92
CA PRO A 52 6.32 -9.02 0.68
C PRO A 52 6.53 -9.63 -0.71
N GLN A 53 5.49 -10.21 -1.31
CA GLN A 53 5.54 -10.75 -2.67
C GLN A 53 5.52 -9.64 -3.73
N LEU A 54 4.66 -8.64 -3.58
CA LEU A 54 4.61 -7.47 -4.46
C LEU A 54 5.96 -6.74 -4.49
N LEU A 55 6.63 -6.68 -3.35
CA LEU A 55 7.89 -5.95 -3.22
C LEU A 55 9.07 -6.67 -3.87
N GLN A 56 8.97 -7.98 -4.07
CA GLN A 56 9.90 -8.74 -4.92
C GLN A 56 9.70 -8.44 -6.41
N ILE A 57 8.70 -7.63 -6.79
CA ILE A 57 8.46 -7.23 -8.17
C ILE A 57 9.17 -5.91 -8.49
N PRO A 58 10.22 -5.99 -9.32
CA PRO A 58 10.62 -4.97 -10.25
C PRO A 58 9.54 -4.12 -10.93
N ALA A 59 9.16 -2.96 -10.39
CA ALA A 59 8.19 -2.07 -11.02
C ALA A 59 8.44 -0.59 -10.69
N LYS A 60 8.09 0.29 -11.65
CA LYS A 60 8.15 1.75 -11.48
C LYS A 60 7.15 2.24 -10.45
N VAL A 61 5.98 1.62 -10.43
CA VAL A 61 4.92 1.91 -9.47
C VAL A 61 4.43 0.59 -8.93
N ARG A 62 4.50 0.47 -7.60
CA ARG A 62 3.85 -0.58 -6.82
C ARG A 62 2.69 0.04 -6.06
N PHE A 63 1.48 -0.50 -6.21
CA PHE A 63 0.29 0.01 -5.52
C PHE A 63 -0.41 -1.05 -4.69
N LEU A 64 -1.08 -0.61 -3.62
CA LEU A 64 -1.98 -1.44 -2.84
C LEU A 64 -3.42 -1.05 -3.15
N SER A 65 -4.22 -2.05 -3.50
CA SER A 65 -5.67 -1.92 -3.58
C SER A 65 -6.26 -2.44 -2.28
N CYS A 66 -6.42 -1.56 -1.30
CA CYS A 66 -7.12 -1.83 -0.06
C CYS A 66 -8.65 -1.84 -0.29
N GLU A 67 -9.09 -2.72 -1.19
CA GLU A 67 -10.46 -2.80 -1.70
C GLU A 67 -10.91 -4.24 -1.99
N PRO A 68 -11.98 -4.72 -1.36
CA PRO A 68 -12.65 -4.06 -0.25
C PRO A 68 -11.79 -4.05 1.01
N LEU A 69 -11.79 -2.94 1.76
CA LEU A 69 -11.18 -2.90 3.08
C LEU A 69 -12.11 -3.53 4.11
N LEU A 70 -11.72 -4.69 4.62
CA LEU A 70 -12.47 -5.56 5.52
C LEU A 70 -11.92 -5.58 6.94
N GLY A 71 -10.74 -5.00 7.17
CA GLY A 71 -10.14 -4.85 8.48
C GLY A 71 -9.13 -3.71 8.50
N ALA A 72 -8.68 -3.33 9.69
CA ALA A 72 -7.58 -2.40 9.85
C ALA A 72 -6.30 -2.95 9.19
N VAL A 73 -5.50 -2.05 8.63
CA VAL A 73 -4.21 -2.35 8.02
C VAL A 73 -3.18 -1.34 8.51
N ASP A 74 -2.08 -1.83 9.05
CA ASP A 74 -0.89 -1.09 9.39
C ASP A 74 0.18 -1.32 8.31
N LEU A 75 0.57 -0.24 7.65
CA LEU A 75 1.57 -0.16 6.60
C LEU A 75 2.85 0.54 7.08
N SER A 76 2.99 0.82 8.38
CA SER A 76 4.16 1.51 8.94
C SER A 76 5.47 0.81 8.58
N GLU A 77 5.52 -0.53 8.69
CA GLU A 77 6.68 -1.34 8.27
C GLU A 77 6.87 -1.34 6.73
N CYS A 78 5.79 -1.10 5.98
CA CYS A 78 5.84 -0.96 4.54
C CYS A 78 6.24 0.46 4.10
N PHE A 79 6.37 1.41 5.02
CA PHE A 79 6.82 2.78 4.73
C PHE A 79 8.15 3.11 5.40
N SER A 80 8.59 2.29 6.36
CA SER A 80 9.90 2.41 6.99
C SER A 80 11.02 2.01 6.04
N LEU A 81 12.22 2.51 6.34
CA LEU A 81 13.47 2.13 5.68
C LEU A 81 13.61 0.61 5.73
N TRP A 82 13.89 -0.03 4.60
CA TRP A 82 14.14 -1.45 4.59
C TRP A 82 15.52 -1.71 5.17
N GLU A 83 15.57 -2.18 6.41
CA GLU A 83 16.79 -2.66 7.06
C GLU A 83 17.23 -4.03 6.51
N TYR A 84 16.83 -4.42 5.30
CA TYR A 84 17.13 -5.75 4.79
C TYR A 84 17.62 -5.78 3.34
N CYS A 85 18.49 -6.75 3.06
CA CYS A 85 19.00 -6.96 1.72
C CYS A 85 17.90 -7.51 0.81
N GLY A 86 17.51 -6.77 -0.24
CA GLY A 86 16.53 -7.23 -1.24
C GLY A 86 17.00 -8.47 -2.03
N GLY A 87 18.27 -8.86 -1.88
CA GLY A 87 18.82 -10.08 -2.49
C GLY A 87 18.70 -11.36 -1.64
N CYS A 88 18.82 -11.27 -0.31
CA CYS A 88 18.86 -12.45 0.58
C CYS A 88 17.98 -12.34 1.83
N GLY A 89 17.34 -11.19 2.10
CA GLY A 89 16.46 -10.97 3.24
C GLY A 89 17.15 -10.73 4.58
N GLU A 90 18.50 -10.66 4.62
CA GLU A 90 19.25 -10.40 5.85
C GLU A 90 18.96 -8.99 6.39
N GLN A 91 18.64 -8.88 7.67
CA GLN A 91 18.49 -7.61 8.38
C GLN A 91 19.85 -7.01 8.79
N PHE A 92 19.98 -5.68 8.79
CA PHE A 92 21.20 -4.99 9.23
C PHE A 92 20.87 -3.65 9.91
N ASP A 93 21.65 -3.32 10.95
CA ASP A 93 21.51 -2.08 11.74
C ASP A 93 22.20 -0.91 11.03
N PHE A 94 21.47 0.20 10.84
CA PHE A 94 21.90 1.35 10.06
C PHE A 94 22.75 2.36 10.84
N VAL A 95 22.92 2.19 12.16
CA VAL A 95 23.60 3.16 13.05
C VAL A 95 25.06 3.45 12.61
N GLU A 96 25.73 2.49 11.98
CA GLU A 96 27.13 2.63 11.54
C GLU A 96 27.30 3.05 10.08
N GLY A 97 26.20 3.27 9.35
CA GLY A 97 26.21 3.60 7.93
C GLY A 97 26.13 2.39 7.00
N ARG A 98 25.76 2.66 5.74
CA ARG A 98 25.49 1.63 4.72
C ARG A 98 26.80 0.96 4.25
N PRO A 99 26.96 -0.37 4.36
CA PRO A 99 28.10 -1.05 3.74
C PRO A 99 28.02 -1.07 2.19
N ASP A 100 29.15 -1.19 1.49
CA ASP A 100 29.12 -1.29 0.01
C ASP A 100 28.56 -2.63 -0.50
N GLU A 101 28.57 -3.65 0.37
CA GLU A 101 28.11 -5.02 0.12
C GLU A 101 27.25 -5.52 1.27
N CYS A 102 26.25 -6.36 0.98
CA CYS A 102 25.51 -7.05 2.03
C CYS A 102 26.46 -7.93 2.86
N PRO A 103 26.47 -7.81 4.20
CA PRO A 103 27.32 -8.63 5.06
C PRO A 103 27.09 -10.15 4.89
N SER A 104 25.85 -10.55 4.61
CA SER A 104 25.41 -11.95 4.47
C SER A 104 25.68 -12.50 3.06
N CYS A 105 25.09 -11.92 2.02
CA CYS A 105 25.21 -12.46 0.66
C CYS A 105 26.32 -11.86 -0.21
N LYS A 106 27.08 -10.88 0.30
CA LYS A 106 28.18 -10.18 -0.38
C LYS A 106 27.80 -9.47 -1.69
N ARG A 107 26.51 -9.32 -1.99
CA ARG A 107 26.06 -8.58 -3.18
C ARG A 107 26.22 -7.09 -2.94
N LYS A 108 26.87 -6.42 -3.89
CA LYS A 108 26.86 -4.95 -3.99
C LYS A 108 25.45 -4.46 -4.34
N TRP A 109 25.05 -3.31 -3.82
CA TRP A 109 23.83 -2.59 -4.20
C TRP A 109 22.48 -3.29 -3.92
N CYS A 110 22.42 -4.37 -3.11
CA CYS A 110 21.15 -5.03 -2.75
C CYS A 110 20.35 -4.32 -1.63
N MET A 111 20.87 -3.22 -1.09
CA MET A 111 20.33 -2.58 0.11
C MET A 111 19.45 -1.40 -0.27
N CYS A 112 18.14 -1.57 -0.07
CA CYS A 112 17.13 -0.57 -0.39
C CYS A 112 17.05 0.46 0.73
N VAL A 113 17.40 1.72 0.48
CA VAL A 113 17.02 2.84 1.37
C VAL A 113 17.08 4.18 0.64
N GLY A 114 16.00 4.96 0.77
CA GLY A 114 16.06 6.42 0.73
C GLY A 114 14.80 7.13 0.28
N TYR A 115 14.14 7.85 1.18
CA TYR A 115 13.18 8.93 0.90
C TYR A 115 13.96 10.26 0.75
N GLY A 116 13.63 11.09 -0.24
CA GLY A 116 14.24 12.41 -0.44
C GLY A 116 13.88 13.03 -1.81
N GLU A 117 13.91 14.36 -1.93
CA GLU A 117 13.47 15.14 -3.11
C GLU A 117 14.19 14.79 -4.44
N GLY A 118 15.20 13.91 -4.41
CA GLY A 118 15.95 13.40 -5.57
C GLY A 118 15.63 11.96 -6.00
N ALA A 119 14.71 11.25 -5.33
CA ALA A 119 14.41 9.83 -5.55
C ALA A 119 13.64 9.57 -6.87
N ARG A 120 14.36 9.42 -8.00
CA ARG A 120 13.73 9.21 -9.33
C ARG A 120 14.52 8.33 -10.31
N ARG A 121 15.44 7.46 -9.86
CA ARG A 121 16.24 6.63 -10.78
C ARG A 121 16.12 5.14 -10.48
N MET A 122 15.73 4.38 -11.50
CA MET A 122 15.96 2.93 -11.55
C MET A 122 17.41 2.72 -11.96
N HIS A 123 18.19 2.04 -11.13
CA HIS A 123 19.51 1.59 -11.52
C HIS A 123 19.41 0.13 -12.01
N PHE A 124 20.21 -0.24 -13.00
CA PHE A 124 20.26 -1.60 -13.53
C PHE A 124 21.72 -2.06 -13.48
N ASP A 125 21.96 -3.25 -12.92
CA ASP A 125 23.29 -3.85 -13.01
C ASP A 125 23.60 -4.27 -14.45
N ALA A 126 24.86 -4.65 -14.69
CA ALA A 126 25.32 -5.08 -16.01
C ALA A 126 24.58 -6.33 -16.55
N ASP A 127 23.85 -7.06 -15.70
CA ASP A 127 23.05 -8.25 -16.03
C ASP A 127 21.54 -7.92 -16.17
N GLY A 128 21.16 -6.64 -16.12
CA GLY A 128 19.79 -6.17 -16.28
C GLY A 128 18.87 -6.41 -15.07
N ARG A 129 19.44 -6.62 -13.88
CA ARG A 129 18.69 -6.73 -12.63
C ARG A 129 18.51 -5.36 -11.99
N ILE A 130 17.43 -5.19 -11.24
CA ILE A 130 17.15 -3.94 -10.56
C ILE A 130 18.13 -3.71 -9.42
N GLU A 131 18.81 -2.57 -9.53
CA GLU A 131 19.51 -1.90 -8.46
C GLU A 131 18.55 -0.83 -7.90
N VAL A 132 18.10 -1.06 -6.65
CA VAL A 132 17.51 -0.07 -5.73
C VAL A 132 16.27 0.70 -6.22
N CYS A 133 15.16 0.58 -5.47
CA CYS A 133 14.07 1.57 -5.54
C CYS A 133 14.39 2.68 -4.54
N ASP A 134 14.69 3.88 -5.03
CA ASP A 134 14.67 5.08 -4.18
C ASP A 134 13.20 5.43 -3.89
N GLY A 135 12.84 5.57 -2.61
CA GLY A 135 11.50 5.94 -2.15
C GLY A 135 10.79 4.88 -1.31
N ALA A 136 9.57 5.20 -0.87
CA ALA A 136 8.72 4.24 -0.17
C ALA A 136 8.52 2.99 -1.04
N PRO A 137 8.62 1.78 -0.49
CA PRO A 137 8.58 0.54 -1.26
C PRO A 137 7.19 0.34 -1.92
N ILE A 138 6.16 1.02 -1.38
CA ILE A 138 4.83 1.20 -1.94
C ILE A 138 4.65 2.65 -2.38
N HIS A 139 4.14 2.86 -3.59
CA HIS A 139 4.07 4.17 -4.24
C HIS A 139 2.65 4.74 -4.31
N TRP A 140 1.62 3.93 -4.04
CA TRP A 140 0.23 4.35 -4.11
C TRP A 140 -0.66 3.43 -3.30
N VAL A 141 -1.61 4.00 -2.55
CA VAL A 141 -2.61 3.24 -1.82
C VAL A 141 -4.00 3.69 -2.25
N ILE A 142 -4.84 2.73 -2.61
CA ILE A 142 -6.25 2.92 -2.96
C ILE A 142 -7.08 2.29 -1.85
N CYS A 143 -8.04 3.02 -1.30
CA CYS A 143 -8.94 2.53 -0.26
C CYS A 143 -10.40 2.63 -0.70
N GLY A 144 -11.18 1.58 -0.44
CA GLY A 144 -12.60 1.58 -0.74
C GLY A 144 -13.37 0.38 -0.20
N GLY A 145 -14.67 0.59 0.01
CA GLY A 145 -15.58 -0.42 0.54
C GLY A 145 -16.29 -1.27 -0.53
N GLU A 146 -16.94 -2.34 -0.07
CA GLU A 146 -17.62 -3.33 -0.91
C GLU A 146 -18.83 -2.75 -1.66
N SER A 147 -19.00 -3.16 -2.91
CA SER A 147 -20.23 -2.92 -3.69
C SER A 147 -21.00 -4.22 -3.92
N GLY A 148 -22.30 -4.14 -4.15
CA GLY A 148 -23.14 -5.29 -4.49
C GLY A 148 -24.10 -5.76 -3.38
N PRO A 149 -24.89 -6.82 -3.66
CA PRO A 149 -26.02 -7.21 -2.81
C PRO A 149 -25.61 -7.64 -1.40
N ASN A 150 -24.40 -8.20 -1.23
CA ASN A 150 -23.87 -8.72 0.03
C ASN A 150 -22.71 -7.87 0.57
N ALA A 151 -22.61 -6.61 0.16
CA ALA A 151 -21.55 -5.71 0.60
C ALA A 151 -21.56 -5.55 2.12
N ARG A 152 -20.38 -5.59 2.73
CA ARG A 152 -20.16 -5.29 4.15
C ARG A 152 -19.83 -3.80 4.33
N PRO A 153 -20.21 -3.20 5.47
CA PRO A 153 -19.76 -1.85 5.82
C PRO A 153 -18.26 -1.84 6.12
N MET A 154 -17.58 -0.77 5.71
CA MET A 154 -16.18 -0.50 6.02
C MET A 154 -16.12 0.47 7.21
N HIS A 155 -15.28 0.17 8.20
CA HIS A 155 -15.10 1.06 9.34
C HIS A 155 -14.43 2.38 8.92
N PRO A 156 -14.94 3.56 9.32
CA PRO A 156 -14.36 4.84 8.94
C PRO A 156 -12.91 5.00 9.40
N ASP A 157 -12.56 4.49 10.58
CA ASP A 157 -11.21 4.66 11.13
C ASP A 157 -10.15 3.84 10.40
N TRP A 158 -10.53 2.74 9.72
CA TRP A 158 -9.58 2.01 8.88
C TRP A 158 -9.17 2.86 7.67
N ALA A 159 -10.13 3.55 7.03
CA ALA A 159 -9.85 4.44 5.91
C ALA A 159 -9.06 5.70 6.34
N ARG A 160 -9.39 6.27 7.52
CA ARG A 160 -8.64 7.40 8.10
C ARG A 160 -7.21 7.02 8.44
N SER A 161 -7.02 5.87 9.09
CA SER A 161 -5.69 5.34 9.43
C SER A 161 -4.83 5.17 8.18
N LEU A 162 -5.36 4.54 7.11
CA LEU A 162 -4.63 4.42 5.84
C LEU A 162 -4.26 5.78 5.23
N ARG A 163 -5.19 6.74 5.22
CA ARG A 163 -4.93 8.12 4.76
C ARG A 163 -3.78 8.74 5.54
N ASP A 164 -3.82 8.64 6.86
CA ASP A 164 -2.86 9.32 7.75
C ASP A 164 -1.47 8.66 7.68
N GLN A 165 -1.40 7.33 7.61
CA GLN A 165 -0.17 6.60 7.34
C GLN A 165 0.46 6.99 5.99
N CYS A 166 -0.36 7.10 4.93
CA CYS A 166 0.11 7.55 3.62
C CYS A 166 0.61 8.99 3.65
N ALA A 167 -0.10 9.89 4.34
CA ALA A 167 0.31 11.27 4.50
C ALA A 167 1.65 11.39 5.25
N ALA A 168 1.83 10.62 6.33
CA ALA A 168 3.08 10.58 7.09
C ALA A 168 4.26 10.06 6.26
N ALA A 169 4.01 9.08 5.39
CA ALA A 169 5.00 8.52 4.47
C ALA A 169 5.16 9.32 3.15
N GLY A 170 4.36 10.38 2.95
CA GLY A 170 4.23 11.10 1.69
C GLY A 170 3.97 10.20 0.48
N VAL A 171 3.17 9.15 0.67
CA VAL A 171 2.68 8.24 -0.37
C VAL A 171 1.31 8.75 -0.87
N PRO A 172 1.09 8.85 -2.19
CA PRO A 172 -0.23 9.17 -2.74
C PRO A 172 -1.33 8.24 -2.23
N PHE A 173 -2.44 8.84 -1.79
CA PHE A 173 -3.64 8.14 -1.32
C PHE A 173 -4.86 8.47 -2.16
N LEU A 174 -5.56 7.44 -2.63
CA LEU A 174 -6.85 7.53 -3.31
C LEU A 174 -7.93 6.89 -2.45
N PHE A 175 -8.89 7.69 -1.97
CA PHE A 175 -10.14 7.17 -1.43
C PHE A 175 -11.14 7.01 -2.57
N LYS A 176 -11.41 5.78 -2.98
CA LYS A 176 -12.27 5.51 -4.13
C LYS A 176 -13.74 5.68 -3.76
N GLN A 177 -14.19 5.06 -2.67
CA GLN A 177 -15.60 5.12 -2.24
C GLN A 177 -15.85 4.36 -0.94
N TRP A 178 -17.02 4.60 -0.34
CA TRP A 178 -17.52 3.81 0.78
C TRP A 178 -18.13 2.45 0.41
N GLY A 179 -18.52 2.23 -0.85
CA GLY A 179 -19.27 1.03 -1.24
C GLY A 179 -20.78 1.22 -1.03
N GLU A 180 -21.53 0.16 -0.68
CA GLU A 180 -23.00 0.27 -0.50
C GLU A 180 -23.45 0.95 0.80
N TRP A 181 -22.55 1.06 1.78
CA TRP A 181 -22.84 1.54 3.13
C TRP A 181 -22.12 2.87 3.38
N ARG A 182 -22.76 3.78 4.11
CA ARG A 182 -22.10 4.96 4.66
C ARG A 182 -22.09 4.89 6.20
N PRO A 183 -21.02 5.33 6.86
CA PRO A 183 -21.07 5.58 8.30
C PRO A 183 -22.00 6.77 8.57
N THR A 184 -22.88 6.64 9.56
CA THR A 184 -23.81 7.72 9.97
C THR A 184 -23.32 8.47 11.20
N PHE A 185 -22.59 7.78 12.07
CA PHE A 185 -21.89 8.33 13.22
C PHE A 185 -20.79 7.34 13.64
N ALA A 186 -19.72 7.83 14.23
CA ALA A 186 -18.73 7.03 14.93
C ALA A 186 -18.52 7.69 16.29
N LEU A 187 -18.87 6.99 17.37
CA LEU A 187 -18.70 7.50 18.73
C LEU A 187 -17.35 7.04 19.26
N HIS A 188 -16.32 7.88 19.10
CA HIS A 188 -14.99 7.64 19.67
C HIS A 188 -14.64 8.62 20.82
N ASP A 189 -15.44 9.68 21.02
CA ASP A 189 -15.07 10.85 21.84
C ASP A 189 -16.06 11.18 22.97
N PHE A 190 -16.84 10.21 23.45
CA PHE A 190 -17.59 10.42 24.71
C PHE A 190 -16.70 10.08 25.90
N ILE A 191 -16.04 11.11 26.44
CA ILE A 191 -15.58 11.12 27.82
C ILE A 191 -16.78 11.59 28.65
N ASP A 192 -17.37 10.72 29.46
CA ASP A 192 -18.34 11.15 30.45
C ASP A 192 -17.64 12.06 31.47
N ASP A 193 -18.35 13.10 31.93
CA ASP A 193 -17.85 14.15 32.85
C ASP A 193 -17.33 13.56 34.20
N ASP A 194 -17.64 12.29 34.47
CA ASP A 194 -17.29 11.55 35.67
C ASP A 194 -15.95 10.76 35.57
N GLY A 195 -15.29 10.72 34.41
CA GLY A 195 -13.97 10.09 34.25
C GLY A 195 -13.94 8.57 34.48
N GLU A 196 -15.11 7.93 34.55
CA GLU A 196 -15.23 6.46 34.64
C GLU A 196 -15.12 5.87 33.24
N ASP A 197 -14.09 5.03 33.06
CA ASP A 197 -13.70 4.34 31.84
C ASP A 197 -14.79 3.32 31.44
N PHE A 198 -15.93 3.79 30.94
CA PHE A 198 -16.86 2.93 30.20
C PHE A 198 -16.08 2.40 29.01
N ALA A 199 -15.70 1.12 29.10
CA ALA A 199 -14.89 0.40 28.13
C ALA A 199 -15.11 0.93 26.71
N ARG A 200 -14.07 1.57 26.14
CA ARG A 200 -13.99 2.07 24.75
C ARG A 200 -14.66 1.09 23.79
N GLY A 201 -15.96 1.28 23.58
CA GLY A 201 -16.77 0.48 22.69
C GLY A 201 -16.81 1.20 21.36
N ASP A 202 -16.26 0.57 20.33
CA ASP A 202 -16.35 1.09 18.97
C ASP A 202 -17.82 1.01 18.49
N PHE A 203 -18.57 2.10 18.68
CA PHE A 203 -19.98 2.20 18.29
C PHE A 203 -20.11 3.04 17.02
N THR A 204 -20.03 2.36 15.89
CA THR A 204 -20.21 2.97 14.57
C THR A 204 -21.55 2.54 13.95
N GLY A 205 -22.37 3.52 13.61
CA GLY A 205 -23.63 3.33 12.90
C GLY A 205 -23.44 3.28 11.40
N TYR A 206 -24.19 2.39 10.73
CA TYR A 206 -24.13 2.23 9.28
C TYR A 206 -25.51 2.34 8.64
N GLU A 207 -25.57 2.97 7.47
CA GLU A 207 -26.79 3.04 6.66
C GLU A 207 -26.49 2.57 5.23
N ARG A 208 -27.31 1.64 4.74
CA ARG A 208 -27.21 1.15 3.35
C ARG A 208 -27.92 2.12 2.43
N VAL A 209 -27.16 2.99 1.78
CA VAL A 209 -27.69 4.04 0.89
C VAL A 209 -27.41 3.79 -0.58
N GLY A 210 -26.62 2.76 -0.89
CA GLY A 210 -26.21 2.41 -2.24
C GLY A 210 -24.93 3.12 -2.68
N LYS A 211 -24.15 2.44 -3.52
CA LYS A 211 -22.83 2.92 -4.02
C LYS A 211 -22.78 4.39 -4.42
N LYS A 212 -23.75 4.84 -5.22
CA LYS A 212 -23.79 6.22 -5.74
C LYS A 212 -23.99 7.24 -4.62
N THR A 213 -24.84 6.92 -3.65
CA THR A 213 -25.22 7.82 -2.56
C THR A 213 -24.17 7.83 -1.45
N ALA A 214 -23.54 6.68 -1.17
CA ALA A 214 -22.49 6.59 -0.15
C ALA A 214 -21.28 7.45 -0.54
N GLY A 215 -20.98 7.53 -1.84
CA GLY A 215 -20.08 8.53 -2.40
C GLY A 215 -18.59 8.30 -2.11
N ARG A 216 -17.81 9.37 -2.30
CA ARG A 216 -16.33 9.35 -2.33
C ARG A 216 -15.69 10.33 -1.34
N LEU A 217 -16.47 10.88 -0.41
CA LEU A 217 -15.97 11.85 0.56
C LEU A 217 -15.54 11.12 1.82
N LEU A 218 -14.27 11.25 2.20
CA LEU A 218 -13.74 10.84 3.49
C LEU A 218 -13.52 12.11 4.31
N ASP A 219 -14.25 12.24 5.42
CA ASP A 219 -14.30 13.45 6.26
C ASP A 219 -14.63 14.73 5.45
N GLY A 220 -15.62 14.62 4.55
CA GLY A 220 -16.12 15.73 3.74
C GLY A 220 -15.21 16.16 2.57
N LYS A 221 -14.09 15.46 2.35
CA LYS A 221 -13.10 15.79 1.31
C LYS A 221 -12.86 14.61 0.36
N GLU A 222 -12.59 14.91 -0.90
CA GLU A 222 -12.08 13.93 -1.86
C GLU A 222 -10.56 13.74 -1.69
N HIS A 223 -10.12 12.49 -1.76
CA HIS A 223 -8.71 12.13 -1.74
C HIS A 223 -8.41 11.41 -3.06
N ASN A 224 -7.82 12.11 -4.03
CA ASN A 224 -7.59 11.62 -5.39
C ASN A 224 -6.11 11.69 -5.80
N ALA A 225 -5.18 11.49 -4.87
CA ALA A 225 -3.76 11.58 -5.21
C ALA A 225 -3.32 10.37 -6.06
N PHE A 226 -2.45 10.64 -7.04
CA PHE A 226 -1.83 9.65 -7.91
C PHE A 226 -0.31 9.80 -7.89
N PRO A 227 0.45 8.72 -8.18
CA PRO A 227 1.88 8.80 -8.44
C PRO A 227 2.20 9.72 -9.63
N VAL A 228 3.32 10.43 -9.54
CA VAL A 228 3.84 11.33 -10.59
C VAL A 228 4.85 10.64 -11.52
#